data_AF-A0A7J7M8N0-F1
#
_entry.id   AF-A0A7J7M8N0-F1
#
_cell.length_a   1.000
_cell.length_b   1.000
_cell.length_c   1.000
_cell.angle_alpha   90.00
_cell.angle_beta   90.00
_cell.angle_gamma   90.00
#
_symmetry.space_group_name_H-M   'P 1'
#
loop_
_entity.id
_entity.type
_entity.pdbx_description
1 polymer ?
#
loop_
_entity_poly.entity_id
_entity_poly.type
_entity_poly.pdbx_seq_one_letter_code
_entity_poly.pdbx_strand_id
1 'polypeptide(L)'
;MGGGFKMLHLVRPFLSFLPEVQTANMKVMFGEKAIYTAICLFIFLVCSQLPLYGIHSTTGADPFYWMRAILMSSRGTVMELGMTPIITSGMVIQLLQVSKLIKVDNNVREDRKLLSGAQKLSILIAIGSAAAYVLCGMYGSINHLGVGNAILFIFQLLFSSII
;
A
#
# COMPACT_ATOMS: atom_id res chain seq x y z
N MET A 1 -28.29 5.94 27.54
CA MET A 1 -28.52 6.61 26.23
C MET A 1 -27.21 7.30 25.84
N GLY A 2 -26.57 6.87 24.76
CA GLY A 2 -25.29 7.42 24.32
C GLY A 2 -25.04 7.02 22.87
N GLY A 3 -25.91 7.50 21.99
CA GLY A 3 -25.76 7.36 20.53
C GLY A 3 -24.59 8.22 20.06
N GLY A 4 -23.37 7.77 20.33
CA GLY A 4 -22.19 8.30 19.65
C GLY A 4 -22.20 7.77 18.23
N PHE A 5 -22.33 8.65 17.24
CA PHE A 5 -22.06 8.32 15.84
C PHE A 5 -20.71 7.59 15.75
N LYS A 6 -20.74 6.26 15.65
CA LYS A 6 -19.55 5.45 15.41
C LYS A 6 -19.10 5.79 14.00
N MET A 7 -18.08 6.65 13.88
CA MET A 7 -17.37 6.94 12.62
C MET A 7 -16.88 5.65 11.93
N LEU A 8 -16.77 4.55 12.69
CA LEU A 8 -16.63 3.16 12.25
C LEU A 8 -17.67 2.70 11.20
N HIS A 9 -18.91 3.21 11.22
CA HIS A 9 -19.93 2.87 10.22
C HIS A 9 -19.68 3.49 8.84
N LEU A 10 -18.85 4.55 8.74
CA LEU A 10 -18.49 5.17 7.46
C LEU A 10 -17.53 4.30 6.63
N VAL A 11 -16.85 3.34 7.27
CA VAL A 11 -15.90 2.41 6.65
C VAL A 11 -16.58 1.10 6.19
N ARG A 12 -17.82 0.83 6.63
CA ARG A 12 -18.62 -0.34 6.18
C ARG A 12 -18.81 -0.47 4.67
N PRO A 13 -19.07 0.59 3.87
CA PRO A 13 -19.18 0.43 2.43
C PRO A 13 -17.86 0.00 1.77
N PHE A 14 -16.71 0.40 2.33
CA PHE A 14 -15.39 -0.03 1.83
C PHE A 14 -15.10 -1.49 2.18
N LEU A 15 -15.57 -1.99 3.33
CA LEU A 15 -15.39 -3.39 3.74
C LEU A 15 -15.95 -4.43 2.75
N SER A 16 -16.99 -4.11 1.97
CA SER A 16 -17.59 -5.06 1.01
C SER A 16 -16.89 -5.12 -0.34
N PHE A 17 -16.11 -4.10 -0.71
CA PHE A 17 -15.47 -4.03 -2.02
C PHE A 17 -14.05 -4.61 -2.03
N LEU A 18 -13.50 -4.90 -0.85
CA LEU A 18 -12.08 -5.18 -0.68
C LEU A 18 -11.81 -6.68 -0.52
N PRO A 19 -10.96 -7.29 -1.38
CA PRO A 19 -10.60 -8.69 -1.24
C PRO A 19 -9.93 -8.93 0.13
N GLU A 20 -10.30 -10.02 0.79
CA GLU A 20 -9.70 -10.45 2.06
C GLU A 20 -9.15 -11.86 1.87
N VAL A 21 -7.86 -12.03 2.17
CA VAL A 21 -7.26 -13.36 2.17
C VAL A 21 -7.81 -14.12 3.37
N GLN A 22 -8.44 -15.27 3.12
CA GLN A 22 -9.01 -16.08 4.20
C GLN A 22 -7.91 -16.58 5.14
N THR A 23 -8.14 -16.49 6.44
CA THR A 23 -7.24 -17.08 7.43
C THR A 23 -7.23 -18.60 7.29
N ALA A 24 -6.05 -19.21 7.34
CA ALA A 24 -5.92 -20.67 7.26
C ALA A 24 -6.78 -21.36 8.34
N ASN A 25 -7.66 -22.28 7.91
CA ASN A 25 -8.55 -23.04 8.80
C ASN A 25 -7.82 -24.07 9.67
N MET A 26 -6.61 -24.46 9.28
CA MET A 26 -5.80 -25.49 9.92
C MET A 26 -4.41 -24.94 10.27
N LYS A 27 -3.79 -25.48 11.32
CA LYS A 27 -2.42 -25.11 11.69
C LYS A 27 -1.45 -25.60 10.61
N VAL A 28 -0.93 -24.67 9.83
CA VAL A 28 0.08 -24.92 8.79
C VAL A 28 1.40 -25.34 9.43
N MET A 29 2.06 -26.37 8.88
CA MET A 29 3.32 -26.89 9.39
C MET A 29 4.47 -25.89 9.11
N PHE A 30 5.55 -25.90 9.90
CA PHE A 30 6.65 -24.93 9.73
C PHE A 30 7.28 -25.00 8.33
N GLY A 31 7.45 -26.20 7.77
CA GLY A 31 8.00 -26.39 6.43
C GLY A 31 7.16 -25.72 5.34
N GLU A 32 5.83 -25.84 5.41
CA GLU A 32 4.92 -25.19 4.46
C GLU A 32 5.00 -23.67 4.56
N LYS A 33 5.06 -23.11 5.79
CA LYS A 33 5.24 -21.67 6.00
C LYS A 33 6.54 -21.15 5.40
N ALA A 34 7.62 -21.92 5.51
CA ALA A 34 8.91 -21.56 4.91
C ALA A 34 8.83 -21.53 3.38
N ILE A 35 8.16 -22.51 2.76
CA ILE A 35 7.95 -22.56 1.30
C ILE A 35 7.11 -21.37 0.83
N TYR A 36 5.99 -21.06 1.49
CA TYR A 36 5.18 -19.88 1.15
C TYR A 36 5.96 -18.57 1.28
N THR A 37 6.75 -18.43 2.34
CA THR A 37 7.62 -17.25 2.52
C THR A 37 8.66 -17.14 1.39
N ALA A 38 9.28 -18.26 1.01
CA ALA A 38 10.25 -18.29 -0.08
C ALA A 38 9.64 -17.92 -1.43
N ILE A 39 8.42 -18.41 -1.72
CA ILE A 39 7.68 -18.06 -2.94
C ILE A 39 7.35 -16.57 -2.96
N CYS A 40 6.81 -16.02 -1.87
CA CYS A 40 6.52 -14.58 -1.78
C CYS A 40 7.78 -13.72 -1.95
N LEU A 41 8.90 -14.13 -1.33
CA LEU A 41 10.17 -13.45 -1.46
C LEU A 41 10.69 -13.47 -2.91
N PHE A 42 10.55 -14.61 -3.60
CA PHE A 42 10.97 -14.73 -4.99
C PHE A 42 10.16 -13.82 -5.91
N ILE A 43 8.83 -13.78 -5.75
CA ILE A 43 7.95 -12.85 -6.48
C ILE A 43 8.35 -11.40 -6.21
N PHE A 44 8.59 -11.05 -4.94
CA PHE A 44 9.04 -9.72 -4.56
C PHE A 44 10.35 -9.32 -5.25
N LEU A 45 11.35 -10.20 -5.24
CA LEU A 45 12.65 -9.97 -5.89
C LEU A 45 12.52 -9.76 -7.39
N VAL A 46 11.70 -10.56 -8.08
CA VAL A 46 11.45 -10.40 -9.51
C VAL A 46 10.77 -9.04 -9.78
N CYS A 47 9.74 -8.69 -9.02
CA CYS A 47 9.04 -7.40 -9.15
C CYS A 47 9.96 -6.20 -8.90
N SER A 48 10.89 -6.29 -7.94
CA SER A 48 11.91 -5.26 -7.67
C SER A 48 12.91 -5.08 -8.81
N GLN A 49 13.00 -6.00 -9.77
CA GLN A 49 13.90 -5.90 -10.93
C GLN A 49 13.16 -5.53 -12.21
N LEU A 50 11.82 -5.55 -12.23
CA LEU A 50 11.03 -5.20 -13.41
C LEU A 50 10.98 -3.68 -13.58
N PRO A 51 11.61 -3.13 -14.63
CA PRO A 51 11.58 -1.69 -14.86
C PRO A 51 10.18 -1.25 -15.26
N LEU A 52 9.77 -0.09 -14.74
CA LEU A 52 8.51 0.55 -15.09
C LEU A 52 8.56 1.07 -16.52
N TYR A 53 7.43 0.96 -17.22
CA TYR A 53 7.32 1.40 -18.60
C TYR A 53 7.32 2.93 -18.70
N GLY A 54 8.08 3.48 -19.66
CA GLY A 54 8.06 4.92 -19.97
C GLY A 54 9.03 5.79 -19.16
N ILE A 55 9.93 5.21 -18.36
CA ILE A 55 10.96 5.99 -17.65
C ILE A 55 12.16 6.23 -18.57
N HIS A 56 12.40 7.50 -18.94
CA HIS A 56 13.53 7.89 -19.79
C HIS A 56 14.68 8.60 -19.06
N SER A 57 14.56 8.88 -17.76
CA SER A 57 15.60 9.55 -16.98
C SER A 57 15.61 9.10 -15.52
N THR A 58 16.47 8.15 -15.17
CA THR A 58 16.80 7.78 -13.78
C THR A 58 18.06 8.46 -13.26
N THR A 59 18.64 9.41 -14.02
CA THR A 59 20.01 9.93 -13.83
C THR A 59 20.16 10.97 -12.71
N GLY A 60 19.16 11.20 -11.85
CA GLY A 60 19.24 12.11 -10.72
C GLY A 60 19.67 11.42 -9.42
N ALA A 61 20.35 12.11 -8.50
CA ALA A 61 20.59 11.60 -7.15
C ALA A 61 19.24 11.37 -6.44
N ASP A 62 19.05 10.19 -5.83
CA ASP A 62 17.82 9.84 -5.10
C ASP A 62 17.75 10.59 -3.76
N PRO A 63 16.84 11.57 -3.58
CA PRO A 63 16.69 12.27 -2.31
C PRO A 63 16.19 11.34 -1.19
N PHE A 64 15.56 10.22 -1.57
CA PHE A 64 14.93 9.26 -0.67
C PHE A 64 15.75 7.99 -0.44
N TYR A 65 17.06 7.99 -0.72
CA TYR A 65 17.89 6.79 -0.65
C TYR A 65 17.72 5.99 0.66
N TRP A 66 17.81 6.66 1.82
CA TRP A 66 17.63 6.04 3.14
C TRP A 66 16.20 5.55 3.38
N MET A 67 15.22 6.29 2.88
CA MET A 67 13.80 5.97 3.06
C MET A 67 13.40 4.76 2.21
N ARG A 68 13.97 4.63 1.00
CA ARG A 68 13.72 3.50 0.10
C ARG A 68 14.11 2.16 0.72
N ALA A 69 15.21 2.10 1.47
CA ALA A 69 15.64 0.88 2.18
C ALA A 69 14.63 0.43 3.23
N ILE A 70 14.01 1.36 3.97
CA ILE A 70 13.01 1.06 5.01
C ILE A 70 11.66 0.69 4.38
N LEU A 71 11.29 1.38 3.30
CA LEU A 71 10.02 1.20 2.60
C LEU A 71 10.01 0.01 1.66
N MET A 72 11.16 -0.66 1.48
CA MET A 72 11.36 -1.73 0.51
C MET A 72 11.01 -1.29 -0.92
N SER A 73 11.29 -0.02 -1.23
CA SER A 73 11.02 0.61 -2.53
C SER A 73 12.25 0.57 -3.41
N SER A 74 12.07 0.24 -4.69
CA SER A 74 13.14 0.22 -5.69
C SER A 74 12.85 1.23 -6.80
N ARG A 75 13.81 2.11 -7.09
CA ARG A 75 13.61 3.18 -8.07
C ARG A 75 13.49 2.65 -9.49
N GLY A 76 12.53 3.18 -10.21
CA GLY A 76 12.28 2.91 -11.62
C GLY A 76 11.70 1.52 -11.85
N THR A 77 11.17 0.87 -10.82
CA THR A 77 10.66 -0.50 -10.87
C THR A 77 9.23 -0.55 -10.38
N VAL A 78 8.51 -1.59 -10.72
CA VAL A 78 7.10 -1.79 -10.34
C VAL A 78 6.89 -1.56 -8.83
N MET A 79 7.91 -1.87 -8.00
CA MET A 79 7.98 -1.63 -6.56
C MET A 79 8.39 -0.19 -6.14
N GLU A 80 8.11 0.83 -6.96
CA GLU A 80 8.48 2.22 -6.67
C GLU A 80 7.81 2.75 -5.39
N LEU A 81 6.53 2.43 -5.21
CA LEU A 81 5.77 2.80 -4.00
C LEU A 81 6.10 1.90 -2.80
N GLY A 82 6.67 0.72 -3.03
CA GLY A 82 7.00 -0.26 -2.00
C GLY A 82 5.84 -0.52 -1.04
N MET A 83 6.17 -0.68 0.24
CA MET A 83 5.19 -0.84 1.32
C MET A 83 4.67 0.51 1.88
N THR A 84 5.03 1.65 1.29
CA THR A 84 4.68 2.97 1.83
C THR A 84 3.18 3.15 2.08
N PRO A 85 2.28 2.87 1.11
CA PRO A 85 0.86 3.11 1.34
C PRO A 85 0.27 2.26 2.47
N ILE A 86 0.79 1.04 2.64
CA ILE A 86 0.37 0.11 3.69
C ILE A 86 0.83 0.60 5.06
N ILE A 87 2.12 0.94 5.20
CA ILE A 87 2.69 1.42 6.46
C ILE A 87 2.06 2.77 6.85
N THR A 88 1.90 3.70 5.90
CA THR A 88 1.30 5.01 6.15
C THR A 88 -0.14 4.88 6.62
N SER A 89 -0.96 4.05 5.96
CA SER A 89 -2.35 3.82 6.41
C SER A 89 -2.41 3.25 7.83
N GLY A 90 -1.54 2.28 8.14
CA GLY A 90 -1.43 1.68 9.46
C GLY A 90 -1.00 2.69 10.53
N MET A 91 0.00 3.52 10.24
CA MET A 91 0.47 4.58 11.13
C MET A 91 -0.62 5.62 11.41
N VAL A 92 -1.40 6.02 10.40
CA VAL A 92 -2.52 6.97 10.59
C VAL A 92 -3.58 6.39 11.52
N ILE A 93 -3.94 5.12 11.33
CA ILE A 93 -4.95 4.45 12.18
C ILE A 93 -4.42 4.25 13.60
N GLN A 94 -3.15 3.83 13.74
CA GLN A 94 -2.49 3.71 15.03
C GLN A 94 -2.44 5.05 15.75
N LEU A 95 -2.14 6.15 15.05
CA LEU A 95 -2.14 7.49 15.63
C LEU A 95 -3.53 7.90 16.13
N LEU A 96 -4.58 7.64 15.34
CA LEU A 96 -5.96 7.91 15.75
C LEU A 96 -6.40 7.08 16.98
N GLN A 97 -5.88 5.86 17.13
CA GLN A 97 -6.08 5.03 18.33
C GLN A 97 -5.33 5.61 19.54
N VAL A 98 -4.05 5.97 19.38
CA VAL A 98 -3.20 6.53 20.45
C VAL A 98 -3.76 7.87 20.95
N SER A 99 -4.23 8.72 20.06
CA SER A 99 -4.88 10.00 20.40
C SER A 99 -6.26 9.83 21.06
N LYS A 100 -6.76 8.60 21.22
CA LYS A 100 -8.08 8.26 21.78
C LYS A 100 -9.27 8.92 21.05
N LEU A 101 -9.05 9.44 19.84
CA LEU A 101 -10.11 10.00 18.99
C LEU A 101 -11.07 8.90 18.52
N ILE A 102 -10.55 7.69 18.35
CA ILE A 102 -11.34 6.49 18.04
C ILE A 102 -11.10 5.47 19.16
N LYS A 103 -12.14 5.16 19.94
CA LYS A 103 -12.12 4.02 20.88
C LYS A 103 -12.35 2.74 20.09
N VAL A 104 -11.28 1.99 19.87
CA VAL A 104 -11.32 0.67 19.22
C VAL A 104 -11.00 -0.37 20.26
N ASP A 105 -11.92 -1.30 20.51
CA ASP A 105 -11.67 -2.40 21.42
C ASP A 105 -11.17 -3.61 20.63
N ASN A 106 -9.87 -3.87 20.70
CA ASN A 106 -9.23 -5.02 20.04
C ASN A 106 -9.74 -6.38 20.55
N ASN A 107 -10.54 -6.42 21.63
CA ASN A 107 -11.16 -7.64 22.11
C ASN A 107 -12.45 -7.99 21.32
N VAL A 108 -13.06 -7.00 20.65
CA VAL A 108 -14.27 -7.18 19.86
C VAL A 108 -13.92 -7.57 18.41
N ARG A 109 -14.48 -8.69 17.94
CA ARG A 109 -14.21 -9.23 16.59
C ARG A 109 -14.67 -8.28 15.46
N GLU A 110 -15.70 -7.47 15.71
CA GLU A 110 -16.15 -6.44 14.77
C GLU A 110 -15.13 -5.30 14.62
N ASP A 111 -14.54 -4.83 15.73
CA ASP A 111 -13.56 -3.75 15.74
C ASP A 111 -12.26 -4.17 15.04
N ARG A 112 -11.85 -5.44 15.16
CA ARG A 112 -10.72 -5.99 14.38
C ARG A 112 -10.98 -5.99 12.87
N LYS A 113 -12.20 -6.34 12.45
CA LYS A 113 -12.58 -6.28 11.03
C LYS A 113 -12.58 -4.85 10.52
N LEU A 114 -13.05 -3.91 11.34
CA LEU A 114 -13.06 -2.48 11.01
C LEU A 114 -11.65 -1.91 10.90
N LEU A 115 -10.71 -2.35 11.74
CA LEU A 115 -9.29 -1.99 11.59
C LEU A 115 -8.65 -2.58 10.34
N SER A 116 -8.92 -3.85 10.04
CA SER A 116 -8.44 -4.47 8.81
C SER A 116 -9.01 -3.76 7.58
N GLY A 117 -10.29 -3.37 7.60
CA GLY A 117 -10.91 -2.56 6.55
C GLY A 117 -10.33 -1.15 6.44
N ALA A 118 -10.02 -0.50 7.57
CA ALA A 118 -9.41 0.81 7.58
C ALA A 118 -7.96 0.76 7.06
N GLN A 119 -7.18 -0.27 7.38
CA GLN A 119 -5.81 -0.43 6.87
C GLN A 119 -5.79 -0.67 5.35
N LYS A 120 -6.90 -1.14 4.78
CA LYS A 120 -7.10 -1.23 3.33
C LYS A 120 -7.43 0.12 2.66
N LEU A 121 -7.55 1.22 3.42
CA LEU A 121 -7.47 2.59 2.87
C LEU A 121 -6.07 2.92 2.31
N SER A 122 -5.08 2.04 2.53
CA SER A 122 -3.79 2.08 1.84
C SER A 122 -3.93 2.22 0.33
N ILE A 123 -4.95 1.63 -0.31
CA ILE A 123 -5.21 1.77 -1.75
C ILE A 123 -5.50 3.23 -2.12
N LEU A 124 -6.29 3.95 -1.34
CA LEU A 124 -6.57 5.36 -1.59
C LEU A 124 -5.30 6.21 -1.45
N ILE A 125 -4.49 5.89 -0.44
CA ILE A 125 -3.19 6.53 -0.23
C ILE A 125 -2.23 6.19 -1.38
N ALA A 126 -2.26 4.96 -1.91
CA ALA A 126 -1.44 4.55 -3.05
C ALA A 126 -1.80 5.33 -4.31
N ILE A 127 -3.10 5.53 -4.58
CA ILE A 127 -3.60 6.39 -5.68
C ILE A 127 -3.09 7.82 -5.49
N GLY A 128 -3.28 8.40 -4.31
CA GLY A 128 -2.83 9.76 -4.02
C GLY A 128 -1.31 9.91 -4.16
N SER A 129 -0.56 8.92 -3.70
CA SER A 129 0.90 8.89 -3.77
C SER A 129 1.37 8.78 -5.22
N ALA A 130 0.82 7.84 -6.00
CA ALA A 130 1.14 7.66 -7.42
C ALA A 130 0.87 8.94 -8.22
N ALA A 131 -0.29 9.58 -7.99
CA ALA A 131 -0.63 10.85 -8.62
C ALA A 131 0.36 11.96 -8.22
N ALA A 132 0.72 12.05 -6.94
CA ALA A 132 1.71 13.01 -6.46
C ALA A 132 3.10 12.78 -7.08
N TYR A 133 3.55 11.54 -7.21
CA TYR A 133 4.83 11.20 -7.86
C TYR A 133 4.89 11.67 -9.32
N VAL A 134 3.78 11.55 -10.06
CA VAL A 134 3.67 12.05 -11.44
C VAL A 134 3.60 13.58 -11.48
N LEU A 135 2.78 14.20 -10.63
CA LEU A 135 2.61 15.66 -10.60
C LEU A 135 3.87 16.39 -10.12
N CYS A 136 4.65 15.78 -9.23
CA CYS A 136 5.91 16.33 -8.74
C CYS A 136 7.03 16.26 -9.80
N GLY A 137 6.78 15.63 -10.96
CA GLY A 137 7.71 15.59 -12.08
C GLY A 137 8.95 14.72 -11.82
N MET A 138 8.87 13.78 -10.88
CA MET A 138 10.02 12.99 -10.42
C MET A 138 10.64 12.09 -11.51
N TYR A 139 9.89 11.81 -12.58
CA TYR A 139 10.32 11.05 -13.76
C TYR A 139 10.39 11.90 -15.04
N GLY A 140 10.24 13.22 -14.92
CA GLY A 140 10.17 14.18 -16.03
C GLY A 140 8.87 14.99 -16.02
N SER A 141 8.85 16.11 -16.73
CA SER A 141 7.62 16.90 -16.94
C SER A 141 6.60 16.11 -17.77
N ILE A 142 5.32 16.24 -17.45
CA ILE A 142 4.19 15.59 -18.14
C ILE A 142 4.23 15.83 -19.67
N ASN A 143 4.76 16.99 -20.08
CA ASN A 143 4.95 17.36 -21.49
C ASN A 143 6.03 16.52 -22.22
N HIS A 144 7.03 15.99 -21.52
CA HIS A 144 8.06 15.11 -22.10
C HIS A 144 7.71 13.62 -22.00
N LEU A 145 6.97 13.21 -20.96
CA LEU A 145 6.50 11.83 -20.78
C LEU A 145 5.30 11.50 -21.68
N GLY A 146 4.47 12.49 -21.99
CA GLY A 146 3.18 12.31 -22.63
C GLY A 146 2.12 11.85 -21.61
N VAL A 147 0.93 12.45 -21.70
CA VAL A 147 -0.19 12.20 -20.77
C VAL A 147 -0.60 10.71 -20.77
N GLY A 148 -0.50 10.02 -21.92
CA GLY A 148 -0.79 8.59 -22.03
C GLY A 148 0.15 7.71 -21.21
N ASN A 149 1.46 7.97 -21.24
CA ASN A 149 2.43 7.18 -20.47
C ASN A 149 2.33 7.47 -18.97
N ALA A 150 2.00 8.71 -18.59
CA ALA A 150 1.77 9.09 -17.20
C ALA A 150 0.57 8.31 -16.60
N ILE A 151 -0.52 8.14 -17.37
CA ILE A 151 -1.68 7.35 -16.93
C ILE A 151 -1.30 5.87 -16.80
N LEU A 152 -0.57 5.31 -17.77
CA LEU A 152 -0.10 3.92 -17.70
C LEU A 152 0.79 3.67 -16.48
N PHE A 153 1.66 4.62 -16.14
CA PHE A 153 2.51 4.56 -14.96
C PHE A 153 1.69 4.50 -13.66
N ILE A 154 0.68 5.35 -13.52
CA ILE A 154 -0.22 5.34 -12.36
C ILE A 154 -0.92 3.97 -12.26
N PHE A 155 -1.44 3.44 -13.37
CA PHE A 155 -2.06 2.12 -13.37
C PHE A 155 -1.08 1.01 -12.96
N GLN A 156 0.15 0.99 -13.49
CA GLN A 156 1.15 0.00 -13.12
C GLN A 156 1.50 0.04 -11.64
N LEU A 157 1.68 1.24 -11.08
CA LEU A 157 1.95 1.44 -9.66
C LEU A 157 0.78 1.01 -8.76
N LEU A 158 -0.46 1.23 -9.20
CA LEU A 158 -1.64 0.77 -8.47
C LEU A 158 -1.73 -0.74 -8.42
N PHE A 159 -1.52 -1.41 -9.56
CA PHE A 159 -1.48 -2.87 -9.59
C PHE A 159 -0.35 -3.41 -8.72
N SER A 160 0.83 -2.80 -8.75
CA SER A 160 1.94 -3.21 -7.87
C SER A 160 1.63 -3.05 -6.39
N SER A 161 0.92 -2.00 -6.00
CA SER A 161 0.63 -1.74 -4.59
C SER A 161 -0.47 -2.65 -4.03
N ILE A 162 -1.21 -3.36 -4.91
CA ILE A 162 -2.26 -4.31 -4.54
C ILE A 162 -1.71 -5.74 -4.39
N ILE A 163 -0.67 -6.08 -5.17
CA ILE A 163 0.04 -7.37 -5.14
C ILE A 163 0.94 -7.45 -3.90
#